data_AF-A0A834JXN4-F1
#
_entry.id   AF-A0A834JXN4-F1
#
_cell.length_a   1.000
_cell.length_b   1.000
_cell.length_c   1.000
_cell.angle_alpha   90.00
_cell.angle_beta   90.00
_cell.angle_gamma   90.00
#
_symmetry.space_group_name_H-M   'P 1'
#
loop_
_entity.id
_entity.type
_entity.pdbx_description
1 polymer ?
#
loop_
_entity_poly.entity_id
_entity_poly.type
_entity_poly.pdbx_seq_one_letter_code
_entity_poly.pdbx_strand_id
1 'polypeptide(L)'
;MHSRLGQNFCRSTMQFAVLFFLLMSFDKVQANCTGKKILRSGRISCEEKQIILDEHNRLRQLVALGQIHGQPGAANMMEMLWDDELADVAQKWADSCAETHDNYRNVRRFAVGQNIARTWTTRPPGPYDSEPNWRRQISGWFNEVQHYHTGYSKTTGHYTQLVWSDTFLIGCGYSFYYDPAKGYTKNYVCNYGPSGNIIGYQPYQSGQPACSNYGMIYSNRYSGLCSRGNYYHLGALCVYG
;
A
#
# COMPACT_ATOMS: atom_id res chain seq x y z
N MET A 1 65.25 -58.14 -16.55
CA MET A 1 64.96 -58.41 -15.12
C MET A 1 64.20 -57.22 -14.56
N HIS A 2 63.16 -57.51 -13.77
CA HIS A 2 62.37 -56.71 -12.82
C HIS A 2 62.69 -55.21 -12.65
N SER A 3 61.80 -54.27 -12.37
CA SER A 3 60.34 -54.21 -12.13
C SER A 3 60.06 -52.79 -11.57
N ARG A 4 58.82 -52.27 -11.71
CA ARG A 4 58.15 -51.25 -10.84
C ARG A 4 58.71 -49.80 -10.93
N LEU A 5 57.96 -48.70 -10.80
CA LEU A 5 56.61 -48.37 -10.31
C LEU A 5 56.30 -46.90 -10.70
N GLY A 6 55.01 -46.54 -10.82
CA GLY A 6 54.50 -45.15 -10.79
C GLY A 6 53.60 -44.78 -11.98
N GLN A 7 52.31 -45.17 -12.02
CA GLN A 7 51.14 -44.43 -11.47
C GLN A 7 51.00 -43.01 -12.08
N ASN A 8 49.93 -42.59 -12.78
CA ASN A 8 48.50 -42.89 -12.61
C ASN A 8 47.65 -42.71 -13.88
N PHE A 9 46.82 -43.72 -14.13
CA PHE A 9 45.40 -43.75 -14.49
C PHE A 9 44.75 -42.76 -15.50
N CYS A 10 44.52 -43.36 -16.68
CA CYS A 10 43.44 -43.20 -17.65
C CYS A 10 41.99 -42.97 -17.12
N ARG A 11 41.29 -42.06 -17.83
CA ARG A 11 39.99 -42.17 -18.55
C ARG A 11 38.70 -42.76 -17.91
N SER A 12 37.61 -42.13 -18.40
CA SER A 12 36.25 -42.66 -18.66
C SER A 12 35.28 -42.50 -17.48
N THR A 13 34.03 -42.03 -17.60
CA THR A 13 32.97 -42.30 -18.59
C THR A 13 31.87 -41.23 -18.56
N MET A 14 31.15 -41.09 -19.69
CA MET A 14 29.84 -40.43 -19.83
C MET A 14 28.84 -40.80 -18.73
N GLN A 15 28.09 -39.81 -18.23
CA GLN A 15 26.73 -40.01 -17.75
C GLN A 15 25.87 -38.80 -18.14
N PHE A 16 24.83 -39.09 -18.92
CA PHE A 16 23.75 -38.16 -19.25
C PHE A 16 23.02 -37.77 -17.96
N ALA A 17 23.03 -36.48 -17.62
CA ALA A 17 22.07 -35.91 -16.68
C ALA A 17 21.14 -34.98 -17.46
N VAL A 18 19.98 -35.51 -17.83
CA VAL A 18 18.84 -34.72 -18.29
C VAL A 18 18.40 -33.86 -17.10
N LEU A 19 18.79 -32.59 -17.08
CA LEU A 19 18.23 -31.63 -16.14
C LEU A 19 16.76 -31.41 -16.51
N PHE A 20 15.87 -32.15 -15.85
CA PHE A 20 14.48 -31.76 -15.69
C PHE A 20 14.48 -30.46 -14.88
N PHE A 21 14.49 -29.31 -15.56
CA PHE A 21 13.99 -28.08 -14.98
C PHE A 21 12.49 -28.27 -14.77
N LEU A 22 12.12 -28.81 -13.60
CA LEU A 22 10.83 -28.53 -13.00
C LEU A 22 10.80 -27.01 -12.82
N LEU A 23 10.26 -26.32 -13.82
CA LEU A 23 9.64 -25.02 -13.62
C LEU A 23 8.61 -25.27 -12.54
N MET A 24 8.96 -24.99 -11.28
CA MET A 24 7.95 -24.61 -10.32
C MET A 24 7.33 -23.35 -10.92
N SER A 25 6.23 -23.53 -11.63
CA SER A 25 5.25 -22.49 -11.80
C SER A 25 4.96 -22.01 -10.39
N PHE A 26 5.56 -20.88 -10.01
CA PHE A 26 4.98 -20.05 -8.99
C PHE A 26 3.64 -19.64 -9.59
N ASP A 27 2.62 -20.46 -9.33
CA ASP A 27 1.25 -20.03 -9.39
C ASP A 27 1.17 -18.94 -8.33
N LYS A 28 1.53 -17.72 -8.73
CA LYS A 28 0.98 -16.53 -8.11
C LYS A 28 -0.51 -16.78 -8.21
N VAL A 29 -1.13 -17.13 -7.10
CA VAL A 29 -2.57 -17.15 -6.97
C VAL A 29 -3.00 -15.71 -7.22
N GLN A 30 -3.16 -15.37 -8.49
CA GLN A 30 -3.85 -14.21 -8.95
C GLN A 30 -5.26 -14.50 -8.46
N ALA A 31 -5.62 -13.94 -7.31
CA ALA A 31 -6.99 -13.96 -6.88
C ALA A 31 -7.75 -13.31 -8.04
N ASN A 32 -8.44 -14.14 -8.82
CA ASN A 32 -9.23 -13.67 -9.92
C ASN A 32 -10.59 -13.29 -9.33
N CYS A 33 -11.24 -12.29 -9.93
CA CYS A 33 -12.60 -11.88 -9.61
C CYS A 33 -13.61 -12.97 -10.00
N THR A 34 -13.44 -14.19 -9.49
CA THR A 34 -14.14 -15.41 -9.92
C THR A 34 -15.63 -15.30 -9.64
N GLY A 35 -16.45 -15.55 -10.65
CA GLY A 35 -17.91 -15.45 -10.55
C GLY A 35 -18.44 -14.01 -10.50
N LYS A 36 -17.58 -13.01 -10.65
CA LYS A 36 -17.92 -11.58 -10.66
C LYS A 36 -17.45 -10.97 -11.97
N LYS A 37 -18.11 -9.89 -12.43
CA LYS A 37 -17.80 -9.25 -13.71
C LYS A 37 -17.18 -7.88 -13.49
N ILE A 38 -15.88 -7.73 -13.76
CA ILE A 38 -15.22 -6.41 -13.78
C ILE A 38 -15.89 -5.52 -14.84
N LEU A 39 -16.26 -4.32 -14.43
CA LEU A 39 -16.87 -3.28 -15.27
C LEU A 39 -15.90 -2.11 -15.51
N ARG A 40 -15.06 -1.79 -14.52
CA ARG A 40 -13.91 -0.88 -14.64
C ARG A 40 -12.77 -1.41 -13.78
N SER A 41 -11.58 -1.41 -14.35
CA SER A 41 -10.32 -1.77 -13.72
C SER A 41 -9.23 -1.03 -14.51
N GLY A 42 -8.11 -0.74 -13.89
CA GLY A 42 -7.00 -0.04 -14.52
C GLY A 42 -6.29 0.90 -13.57
N ARG A 43 -5.23 1.53 -14.08
CA ARG A 43 -4.38 2.41 -13.28
C ARG A 43 -5.13 3.65 -12.82
N ILE A 44 -4.87 4.01 -11.57
CA ILE A 44 -5.29 5.27 -10.97
C ILE A 44 -4.75 6.43 -11.82
N SER A 45 -5.66 7.33 -12.24
CA SER A 45 -5.32 8.50 -13.05
C SER A 45 -4.45 9.46 -12.26
N CYS A 46 -3.74 10.35 -12.96
CA CYS A 46 -2.91 11.36 -12.31
C CYS A 46 -3.70 12.27 -11.35
N GLU A 47 -4.92 12.67 -11.76
CA GLU A 47 -5.82 13.43 -10.92
C GLU A 47 -6.23 12.64 -9.67
N GLU A 48 -6.58 11.36 -9.83
CA GLU A 48 -6.94 10.50 -8.70
C GLU A 48 -5.76 10.29 -7.75
N LYS A 49 -4.53 10.09 -8.25
CA LYS A 49 -3.30 10.00 -7.43
C LYS A 49 -3.11 11.25 -6.58
N GLN A 50 -3.29 12.43 -7.18
CA GLN A 50 -3.14 13.71 -6.49
C GLN A 50 -4.23 13.90 -5.43
N ILE A 51 -5.49 13.55 -5.74
CA ILE A 51 -6.60 13.58 -4.78
C ILE A 51 -6.30 12.70 -3.56
N ILE A 52 -5.77 11.49 -3.79
CA ILE A 52 -5.43 10.56 -2.72
C ILE A 52 -4.31 11.15 -1.85
N LEU A 53 -3.22 11.63 -2.46
CA LEU A 53 -2.10 12.22 -1.71
C LEU A 53 -2.53 13.44 -0.91
N ASP A 54 -3.26 14.36 -1.53
CA ASP A 54 -3.70 15.60 -0.88
C ASP A 54 -4.61 15.30 0.30
N GLU A 55 -5.56 14.37 0.16
CA GLU A 55 -6.44 14.06 1.27
C GLU A 55 -5.71 13.37 2.42
N HIS A 56 -4.79 12.44 2.15
CA HIS A 56 -3.97 11.82 3.19
C HIS A 56 -3.08 12.86 3.90
N ASN A 57 -2.35 13.67 3.15
CA ASN A 57 -1.43 14.66 3.71
C ASN A 57 -2.18 15.78 4.44
N ARG A 58 -3.33 16.23 3.94
CA ARG A 58 -4.19 17.19 4.65
C ARG A 58 -4.62 16.66 6.01
N LEU A 59 -5.10 15.41 6.07
CA LEU A 59 -5.54 14.78 7.32
C LEU A 59 -4.37 14.55 8.30
N ARG A 60 -3.23 14.08 7.80
CA ARG A 60 -1.99 13.96 8.59
C ARG A 60 -1.51 15.30 9.13
N GLN A 61 -1.63 16.37 8.35
CA GLN A 61 -1.30 17.73 8.77
C GLN A 61 -2.21 18.20 9.91
N LEU A 62 -3.52 17.98 9.80
CA LEU A 62 -4.46 18.34 10.88
C LEU A 62 -4.09 17.65 12.19
N VAL A 63 -3.74 16.36 12.13
CA VAL A 63 -3.25 15.61 13.30
C VAL A 63 -1.94 16.18 13.80
N ALA A 64 -0.95 16.39 12.93
CA ALA A 64 0.36 16.89 13.31
C ALA A 64 0.31 18.25 14.03
N LEU A 65 -0.58 19.13 13.57
CA LEU A 65 -0.81 20.45 14.16
C LEU A 65 -1.70 20.42 15.41
N GLY A 66 -2.15 19.24 15.87
CA GLY A 66 -3.03 19.11 17.03
C GLY A 66 -4.43 19.71 16.81
N GLN A 67 -4.91 19.76 15.56
CA GLN A 67 -6.20 20.34 15.19
C GLN A 67 -7.35 19.33 15.20
N ILE A 68 -7.07 18.08 15.57
CA ILE A 68 -8.07 17.02 15.70
C ILE A 68 -8.43 16.87 17.17
N HIS A 69 -9.70 17.10 17.49
CA HIS A 69 -10.19 17.00 18.86
C HIS A 69 -9.89 15.63 19.47
N GLY A 70 -9.38 15.64 20.71
CA GLY A 70 -9.05 14.42 21.45
C GLY A 70 -7.77 13.71 20.98
N GLN A 71 -7.02 14.26 20.02
CA GLN A 71 -5.74 13.71 19.56
C GLN A 71 -4.59 14.67 19.88
N PRO A 72 -3.45 14.16 20.40
CA PRO A 72 -2.26 14.99 20.52
C PRO A 72 -1.70 15.37 19.14
N GLY A 73 -0.97 16.48 19.08
CA GLY A 73 -0.13 16.81 17.92
C GLY A 73 0.92 15.73 17.66
N ALA A 74 1.51 15.73 16.47
CA ALA A 74 2.56 14.78 16.08
C ALA A 74 3.87 15.49 15.77
N ALA A 75 4.93 15.12 16.47
CA ALA A 75 6.25 15.72 16.34
C ALA A 75 7.02 15.26 15.10
N ASN A 76 6.72 14.06 14.58
CA ASN A 76 7.50 13.36 13.56
C ASN A 76 6.67 12.90 12.34
N MET A 77 5.48 13.45 12.12
CA MET A 77 4.58 12.97 11.06
C MET A 77 5.16 13.24 9.66
N MET A 78 5.49 12.19 8.89
CA MET A 78 6.00 12.39 7.53
C MET A 78 4.91 12.76 6.52
N GLU A 79 5.26 13.58 5.55
CA GLU A 79 4.53 13.74 4.30
C GLU A 79 4.55 12.43 3.51
N MET A 80 3.39 12.01 3.01
CA MET A 80 3.26 10.88 2.11
C MET A 80 3.55 11.27 0.66
N LEU A 81 4.20 10.36 -0.05
CA LEU A 81 4.51 10.42 -1.47
C LEU A 81 3.90 9.22 -2.19
N TRP A 82 3.59 9.39 -3.47
CA TRP A 82 3.06 8.29 -4.27
C TRP A 82 4.16 7.31 -4.64
N ASP A 83 3.82 6.03 -4.63
CA ASP A 83 4.68 4.92 -4.98
C ASP A 83 3.98 3.96 -5.96
N ASP A 84 4.51 3.89 -7.19
CA ASP A 84 3.88 3.08 -8.25
C ASP A 84 4.02 1.57 -8.02
N GLU A 85 5.06 1.09 -7.30
CA GLU A 85 5.17 -0.33 -6.94
C GLU A 85 4.03 -0.71 -5.97
N LEU A 86 3.78 0.13 -4.96
CA LEU A 86 2.65 -0.08 -4.03
C LEU A 86 1.31 -0.01 -4.75
N ALA A 87 1.16 0.91 -5.71
CA ALA A 87 -0.05 1.05 -6.50
C ALA A 87 -0.31 -0.17 -7.39
N ASP A 88 0.72 -0.70 -8.04
CA ASP A 88 0.60 -1.91 -8.86
C ASP A 88 0.20 -3.13 -8.03
N VAL A 89 0.73 -3.26 -6.80
CA VAL A 89 0.31 -4.31 -5.86
C VAL A 89 -1.14 -4.10 -5.41
N ALA A 90 -1.51 -2.87 -5.04
CA ALA A 90 -2.86 -2.54 -4.62
C ALA A 90 -3.88 -2.75 -5.75
N GLN A 91 -3.53 -2.42 -6.99
CA GLN A 91 -4.39 -2.60 -8.17
C GLN A 91 -4.65 -4.07 -8.44
N LYS A 92 -3.62 -4.92 -8.39
CA LYS A 92 -3.80 -6.38 -8.51
C LYS A 92 -4.74 -6.93 -7.46
N TRP A 93 -4.66 -6.41 -6.23
CA TRP A 93 -5.59 -6.81 -5.17
C TRP A 93 -7.00 -6.26 -5.39
N ALA A 94 -7.15 -5.04 -5.88
CA ALA A 94 -8.46 -4.50 -6.24
C ALA A 94 -9.13 -5.33 -7.36
N ASP A 95 -8.36 -5.74 -8.37
CA ASP A 95 -8.81 -6.54 -9.52
C ASP A 95 -9.18 -7.98 -9.14
N SER A 96 -8.76 -8.43 -7.95
CA SER A 96 -9.17 -9.72 -7.41
C SER A 96 -10.57 -9.73 -6.82
N CYS A 97 -11.20 -8.56 -6.66
CA CYS A 97 -12.49 -8.41 -5.99
C CYS A 97 -12.50 -9.00 -4.57
N ALA A 98 -11.32 -9.04 -3.93
CA ALA A 98 -11.13 -9.63 -2.62
C ALA A 98 -11.90 -8.90 -1.53
N GLU A 99 -12.42 -9.69 -0.60
CA GLU A 99 -13.18 -9.20 0.55
C GLU A 99 -12.31 -9.01 1.80
N THR A 100 -11.07 -9.49 1.75
CA THR A 100 -10.14 -9.50 2.87
C THR A 100 -8.81 -8.86 2.47
N HIS A 101 -7.96 -8.69 3.47
CA HIS A 101 -6.56 -8.35 3.30
C HIS A 101 -5.80 -9.52 2.66
N ASP A 102 -4.88 -9.26 1.72
CA ASP A 102 -3.96 -10.26 1.18
C ASP A 102 -2.85 -10.68 2.15
N ASN A 103 -2.31 -11.87 1.97
CA ASN A 103 -1.22 -12.35 2.82
C ASN A 103 0.18 -11.95 2.28
N TYR A 104 0.27 -11.47 1.04
CA TYR A 104 1.54 -11.32 0.31
C TYR A 104 1.65 -9.99 -0.45
N ARG A 105 1.57 -8.87 0.28
CA ARG A 105 1.72 -7.50 -0.27
C ARG A 105 3.09 -6.86 -0.08
N ASN A 106 3.97 -7.50 0.70
CA ASN A 106 5.27 -6.92 1.02
C ASN A 106 6.11 -6.76 -0.25
N VAL A 107 6.77 -5.62 -0.36
CA VAL A 107 7.73 -5.35 -1.43
C VAL A 107 9.14 -5.63 -0.93
N ARG A 108 10.11 -5.74 -1.83
CA ARG A 108 11.52 -6.00 -1.44
C ARG A 108 12.05 -4.95 -0.46
N ARG A 109 11.52 -3.73 -0.52
CA ARG A 109 11.96 -2.59 0.28
C ARG A 109 11.51 -2.65 1.74
N PHE A 110 10.34 -3.21 2.03
CA PHE A 110 9.73 -3.19 3.38
C PHE A 110 8.42 -3.99 3.46
N ALA A 111 7.97 -4.25 4.69
CA ALA A 111 6.61 -4.70 4.96
C ALA A 111 5.59 -3.60 4.58
N VAL A 112 4.42 -4.00 4.10
CA VAL A 112 3.39 -3.08 3.56
C VAL A 112 2.10 -3.21 4.36
N GLY A 113 1.55 -2.07 4.77
CA GLY A 113 0.23 -1.96 5.39
C GLY A 113 -0.87 -1.79 4.33
N GLN A 114 -2.14 -1.93 4.70
CA GLN A 114 -3.24 -1.86 3.74
C GLN A 114 -4.55 -1.38 4.36
N ASN A 115 -5.23 -0.46 3.69
CA ASN A 115 -6.62 -0.12 3.95
C ASN A 115 -7.49 -0.56 2.78
N ILE A 116 -8.68 -1.08 3.07
CA ILE A 116 -9.66 -1.47 2.05
C ILE A 116 -11.01 -0.81 2.37
N ALA A 117 -11.70 -0.33 1.34
CA ALA A 117 -13.08 0.13 1.45
C ALA A 117 -13.92 -0.46 0.33
N ARG A 118 -15.20 -0.73 0.62
CA ARG A 118 -16.16 -1.24 -0.36
C ARG A 118 -17.51 -0.57 -0.21
N THR A 119 -18.14 -0.30 -1.34
CA THR A 119 -19.53 0.15 -1.41
C THR A 119 -20.24 -0.61 -2.50
N TRP A 120 -21.52 -0.97 -2.30
CA TRP A 120 -22.30 -1.67 -3.32
C TRP A 120 -23.72 -1.13 -3.43
N THR A 121 -24.35 -1.40 -4.57
CA THR A 121 -25.75 -1.10 -4.83
C THR A 121 -26.35 -2.11 -5.82
N THR A 122 -27.63 -2.43 -5.66
CA THR A 122 -28.39 -3.24 -6.62
C THR A 122 -28.95 -2.41 -7.77
N ARG A 123 -28.94 -1.07 -7.66
CA ARG A 123 -29.41 -0.19 -8.73
C ARG A 123 -28.46 -0.26 -9.93
N PRO A 124 -28.98 -0.36 -11.18
CA PRO A 124 -28.17 -0.20 -12.38
C PRO A 124 -27.35 1.10 -12.34
N PRO A 125 -26.05 1.08 -12.69
CA PRO A 125 -25.18 2.24 -12.60
C PRO A 125 -25.57 3.26 -13.66
N GLY A 126 -25.59 4.53 -13.26
CA GLY A 126 -25.57 5.67 -14.16
C GLY A 126 -24.16 5.92 -14.72
N PRO A 127 -24.01 6.94 -15.59
CA PRO A 127 -22.77 7.19 -16.32
C PRO A 127 -21.56 7.46 -15.40
N TYR A 128 -21.77 8.09 -14.25
CA TYR A 128 -20.69 8.44 -13.30
C TYR A 128 -20.55 7.46 -12.13
N ASP A 129 -21.42 6.45 -12.05
CA ASP A 129 -21.40 5.51 -10.92
C ASP A 129 -20.17 4.60 -10.96
N SER A 130 -19.40 4.53 -12.05
CA SER A 130 -18.15 3.77 -12.07
C SER A 130 -16.94 4.54 -11.52
N GLU A 131 -17.07 5.86 -11.34
CA GLU A 131 -15.98 6.72 -10.88
C GLU A 131 -15.70 6.56 -9.38
N PRO A 132 -14.43 6.60 -8.95
CA PRO A 132 -14.10 6.41 -7.56
C PRO A 132 -14.34 7.70 -6.78
N ASN A 133 -14.81 7.59 -5.54
CA ASN A 133 -14.87 8.70 -4.61
C ASN A 133 -13.82 8.51 -3.50
N TRP A 134 -12.56 8.77 -3.86
CA TRP A 134 -11.40 8.60 -2.98
C TRP A 134 -11.52 9.42 -1.70
N ARG A 135 -11.86 10.71 -1.80
CA ARG A 135 -12.01 11.59 -0.62
C ARG A 135 -12.98 10.98 0.39
N ARG A 136 -14.15 10.52 -0.05
CA ARG A 136 -15.15 9.90 0.84
C ARG A 136 -14.61 8.66 1.54
N GLN A 137 -13.87 7.78 0.85
CA GLN A 137 -13.34 6.57 1.48
C GLN A 137 -12.22 6.90 2.48
N ILE A 138 -11.32 7.82 2.11
CA ILE A 138 -10.19 8.24 2.96
C ILE A 138 -10.71 8.97 4.21
N SER A 139 -11.67 9.88 4.08
CA SER A 139 -12.31 10.51 5.24
C SER A 139 -13.08 9.47 6.08
N GLY A 140 -13.68 8.46 5.44
CA GLY A 140 -14.32 7.34 6.15
C GLY A 140 -13.33 6.55 7.02
N TRP A 141 -12.16 6.21 6.49
CA TRP A 141 -11.07 5.59 7.25
C TRP A 141 -10.58 6.50 8.39
N PHE A 142 -10.45 7.79 8.13
CA PHE A 142 -10.01 8.76 9.12
C PHE A 142 -11.02 8.94 10.27
N ASN A 143 -12.32 8.86 9.99
CA ASN A 143 -13.37 9.05 10.98
C ASN A 143 -13.36 8.01 12.11
N GLU A 144 -12.65 6.89 11.95
CA GLU A 144 -12.37 5.96 13.06
C GLU A 144 -11.64 6.63 14.24
N VAL A 145 -11.04 7.81 14.04
CA VAL A 145 -10.50 8.66 15.11
C VAL A 145 -11.50 8.91 16.25
N GLN A 146 -12.80 8.93 15.95
CA GLN A 146 -13.86 9.11 16.95
C GLN A 146 -13.93 7.95 17.96
N HIS A 147 -13.36 6.80 17.61
CA HIS A 147 -13.28 5.60 18.44
C HIS A 147 -11.85 5.27 18.86
N TYR A 148 -10.88 6.13 18.51
CA TYR A 148 -9.48 5.91 18.81
C TYR A 148 -9.14 6.38 20.22
N HIS A 149 -8.46 5.51 20.96
CA HIS A 149 -7.99 5.79 22.31
C HIS A 149 -6.46 5.76 22.38
N THR A 150 -5.83 4.67 21.91
CA THR A 150 -4.38 4.48 21.96
C THR A 150 -3.97 3.32 21.08
N GLY A 151 -2.81 3.43 20.42
CA GLY A 151 -2.19 2.35 19.65
C GLY A 151 -3.08 1.72 18.57
N TYR A 152 -2.54 0.73 17.88
CA TYR A 152 -3.34 0.00 16.88
C TYR A 152 -4.41 -0.89 17.53
N SER A 153 -5.62 -0.84 16.98
CA SER A 153 -6.70 -1.79 17.24
C SER A 153 -7.40 -2.17 15.93
N LYS A 154 -8.08 -3.33 15.90
CA LYS A 154 -8.89 -3.72 14.73
C LYS A 154 -10.02 -2.74 14.42
N THR A 155 -10.51 -2.00 15.40
CA THR A 155 -11.62 -1.05 15.24
C THR A 155 -11.19 0.30 14.67
N THR A 156 -9.90 0.64 14.79
CA THR A 156 -9.35 1.94 14.35
C THR A 156 -8.14 1.79 13.45
N GLY A 157 -8.02 0.60 12.83
CA GLY A 157 -6.88 0.19 12.04
C GLY A 157 -6.67 1.05 10.80
N HIS A 158 -7.75 1.54 10.19
CA HIS A 158 -7.63 2.36 9.00
C HIS A 158 -7.13 3.76 9.37
N TYR A 159 -7.67 4.35 10.44
CA TYR A 159 -7.19 5.64 10.96
C TYR A 159 -5.71 5.55 11.38
N THR A 160 -5.35 4.57 12.19
CA THR A 160 -3.98 4.42 12.71
C THR A 160 -2.95 4.21 11.62
N GLN A 161 -3.28 3.48 10.54
CA GLN A 161 -2.40 3.37 9.38
C GLN A 161 -2.27 4.70 8.62
N LEU A 162 -3.37 5.44 8.47
CA LEU A 162 -3.37 6.75 7.79
C LEU A 162 -2.48 7.76 8.51
N VAL A 163 -2.47 7.74 9.85
CA VAL A 163 -1.67 8.66 10.69
C VAL A 163 -0.36 8.05 11.20
N TRP A 164 0.08 6.93 10.63
CA TRP A 164 1.35 6.33 11.04
C TRP A 164 2.53 7.21 10.58
N SER A 165 3.25 7.80 11.52
CA SER A 165 4.29 8.82 11.26
C SER A 165 5.38 8.33 10.31
N ASP A 166 5.82 7.09 10.48
CA ASP A 166 6.89 6.48 9.67
C ASP A 166 6.42 5.99 8.30
N THR A 167 5.12 5.88 8.06
CA THR A 167 4.58 5.55 6.75
C THR A 167 4.58 6.81 5.89
N PHE A 168 5.37 6.81 4.82
CA PHE A 168 5.53 7.96 3.92
C PHE A 168 5.33 7.62 2.44
N LEU A 169 5.01 6.36 2.12
CA LEU A 169 4.70 5.93 0.76
C LEU A 169 3.29 5.38 0.72
N ILE A 170 2.56 5.73 -0.33
CA ILE A 170 1.22 5.22 -0.59
C ILE A 170 1.07 4.90 -2.06
N GLY A 171 0.40 3.80 -2.35
CA GLY A 171 -0.07 3.48 -3.68
C GLY A 171 -1.40 2.75 -3.59
N CYS A 172 -2.37 3.17 -4.40
CA CYS A 172 -3.73 2.64 -4.34
C CYS A 172 -4.15 2.02 -5.66
N GLY A 173 -5.19 1.19 -5.58
CA GLY A 173 -5.84 0.53 -6.69
C GLY A 173 -7.35 0.51 -6.52
N TYR A 174 -8.06 0.42 -7.65
CA TYR A 174 -9.51 0.49 -7.69
C TYR A 174 -10.10 -0.48 -8.72
N SER A 175 -11.21 -1.09 -8.35
CA SER A 175 -12.05 -1.83 -9.29
C SER A 175 -13.53 -1.53 -9.06
N PHE A 176 -14.29 -1.59 -10.14
CA PHE A 176 -15.74 -1.58 -10.14
C PHE A 176 -16.21 -2.84 -10.86
N TYR A 177 -17.04 -3.64 -10.19
CA TYR A 177 -17.50 -4.93 -10.71
C TYR A 177 -18.94 -5.21 -10.33
N TYR A 178 -19.58 -6.09 -11.09
CA TYR A 178 -20.86 -6.68 -10.72
C TYR A 178 -20.62 -7.97 -9.94
N ASP A 179 -21.17 -8.03 -8.73
CA ASP A 179 -21.20 -9.19 -7.85
C ASP A 179 -22.63 -9.74 -7.81
N PRO A 180 -22.90 -10.99 -8.24
CA PRO A 180 -24.25 -11.56 -8.18
C PRO A 180 -24.88 -11.53 -6.78
N ALA A 181 -24.08 -11.52 -5.71
CA ALA A 181 -24.57 -11.50 -4.34
C ALA A 181 -24.84 -10.09 -3.77
N LYS A 182 -24.17 -9.05 -4.30
CA LYS A 182 -24.20 -7.67 -3.74
C LYS A 182 -24.65 -6.59 -4.74
N GLY A 183 -24.60 -6.89 -6.02
CA GLY A 183 -24.79 -5.96 -7.13
C GLY A 183 -23.50 -5.25 -7.54
N TYR A 184 -23.65 -4.01 -8.01
CA TYR A 184 -22.57 -3.17 -8.50
C TYR A 184 -21.71 -2.69 -7.33
N THR A 185 -20.46 -3.15 -7.29
CA THR A 185 -19.54 -2.99 -6.16
C THR A 185 -18.30 -2.22 -6.57
N LYS A 186 -17.97 -1.19 -5.79
CA LYS A 186 -16.69 -0.47 -5.85
C LYS A 186 -15.76 -1.01 -4.78
N ASN A 187 -14.52 -1.30 -5.14
CA ASN A 187 -13.48 -1.78 -4.24
C ASN A 187 -12.26 -0.86 -4.33
N TYR A 188 -11.85 -0.34 -3.18
CA TYR A 188 -10.75 0.61 -3.02
C TYR A 188 -9.69 -0.05 -2.15
N VAL A 189 -8.45 -0.09 -2.63
CA VAL A 189 -7.32 -0.66 -1.89
C VAL A 189 -6.22 0.38 -1.85
N CYS A 190 -5.70 0.71 -0.68
CA CYS A 190 -4.49 1.53 -0.54
C CYS A 190 -3.44 0.74 0.24
N ASN A 191 -2.24 0.64 -0.32
CA ASN A 191 -1.07 0.04 0.30
C ASN A 191 -0.13 1.13 0.82
N TYR A 192 0.45 0.88 1.99
CA TYR A 192 1.18 1.86 2.79
C TYR A 192 2.59 1.37 3.12
N GLY A 193 3.59 2.20 2.90
CA GLY A 193 5.01 1.86 3.00
C GLY A 193 5.84 2.86 3.81
N PRO A 194 6.73 2.39 4.70
CA PRO A 194 6.67 1.09 5.38
C PRO A 194 5.33 0.90 6.12
N SER A 195 4.97 -0.34 6.44
CA SER A 195 3.75 -0.70 7.18
C SER A 195 3.67 0.04 8.51
N GLY A 196 2.47 0.48 8.86
CA GLY A 196 2.14 0.93 10.20
C GLY A 196 1.54 -0.19 11.04
N ASN A 197 0.72 0.21 12.01
CA ASN A 197 -0.12 -0.66 12.84
C ASN A 197 0.66 -1.73 13.62
N ILE A 198 1.86 -1.38 14.06
CA ILE A 198 2.69 -2.27 14.88
C ILE A 198 2.09 -2.35 16.28
N ILE A 199 1.76 -3.57 16.71
CA ILE A 199 1.17 -3.83 18.03
C ILE A 199 2.11 -3.33 19.13
N GLY A 200 1.58 -2.55 20.07
CA GLY A 200 2.33 -1.99 21.20
C GLY A 200 3.03 -0.66 20.92
N TYR A 201 2.96 -0.15 19.68
CA TYR A 201 3.54 1.15 19.31
C TYR A 201 2.45 2.19 19.08
N GLN A 202 2.78 3.45 19.36
CA GLN A 202 1.93 4.58 19.00
C GLN A 202 2.10 4.93 17.52
N PRO A 203 1.05 5.43 16.83
CA PRO A 203 1.16 5.81 15.43
C PRO A 203 2.18 6.93 15.18
N TYR A 204 2.39 7.81 16.15
CA TYR A 204 3.32 8.92 16.07
C TYR A 204 3.82 9.34 17.45
N GLN A 205 4.91 10.12 17.46
CA GLN A 205 5.42 10.73 18.69
C GLN A 205 4.60 11.99 19.01
N SER A 206 3.93 11.99 20.16
CA SER A 206 3.10 13.12 20.59
C SER A 206 3.93 14.38 20.81
N GLY A 207 3.47 15.53 20.30
CA GLY A 207 4.12 16.82 20.51
C GLY A 207 3.82 17.80 19.39
N GLN A 208 4.36 19.03 19.53
CA GLN A 208 4.36 19.97 18.41
C GLN A 208 5.30 19.47 17.30
N PRO A 209 5.05 19.81 16.02
CA PRO A 209 5.94 19.45 14.93
C PRO A 209 7.39 19.81 15.24
N ALA A 210 8.29 18.82 15.13
CA ALA A 210 9.68 18.94 15.53
C ALA A 210 10.60 18.11 14.62
N CYS A 211 10.41 18.21 13.31
CA CYS A 211 11.06 17.35 12.30
C CYS A 211 12.59 17.26 12.47
N SER A 212 13.25 18.37 12.79
CA SER A 212 14.70 18.42 13.00
C SER A 212 15.19 17.51 14.13
N ASN A 213 14.38 17.28 15.18
CA ASN A 213 14.72 16.38 16.28
C ASN A 213 14.78 14.91 15.84
N TYR A 214 14.19 14.60 14.68
CA TYR A 214 14.15 13.27 14.09
C TYR A 214 15.02 13.18 12.82
N GLY A 215 15.95 14.12 12.62
CA GLY A 215 16.84 14.14 11.45
C GLY A 215 16.11 14.38 10.12
N MET A 216 14.94 15.02 10.17
CA MET A 216 14.13 15.35 9.01
C MET A 216 14.05 16.86 8.81
N ILE A 217 13.64 17.28 7.61
CA ILE A 217 13.28 18.67 7.32
C ILE A 217 11.76 18.82 7.33
N TYR A 218 11.27 20.04 7.43
CA TYR A 218 9.84 20.29 7.23
C TYR A 218 9.45 20.09 5.76
N SER A 219 8.24 19.61 5.53
CA SER A 219 7.62 19.61 4.21
C SER A 219 7.46 21.05 3.73
N ASN A 220 7.81 21.30 2.46
CA ASN A 220 7.59 22.59 1.82
C ASN A 220 6.13 22.79 1.37
N ARG A 221 5.30 21.74 1.41
CA ARG A 221 3.92 21.76 0.91
C ARG A 221 2.88 21.71 2.03
N TYR A 222 3.16 20.95 3.09
CA TYR A 222 2.23 20.73 4.18
C TYR A 222 2.88 21.11 5.52
N SER A 223 2.53 22.29 6.03
CA SER A 223 2.92 22.75 7.37
C SER A 223 2.75 21.66 8.44
N GLY A 224 3.75 21.52 9.31
CA GLY A 224 3.75 20.53 10.39
C GLY A 224 4.14 19.10 9.97
N LEU A 225 4.19 18.78 8.68
CA LEU A 225 4.70 17.50 8.20
C LEU A 225 6.21 17.53 7.98
N CYS A 226 6.83 16.37 8.08
CA CYS A 226 8.26 16.14 7.89
C CYS A 226 8.56 15.50 6.53
N SER A 227 9.75 15.72 6.02
CA SER A 227 10.25 15.13 4.78
C SER A 227 11.72 14.73 4.95
N ARG A 228 12.17 13.72 4.20
CA ARG A 228 13.59 13.33 4.15
C ARG A 228 14.37 14.04 3.03
N GLY A 229 13.77 14.99 2.33
CA GLY A 229 14.43 15.90 1.39
C GLY A 229 15.00 15.29 0.10
N ASN A 230 15.18 13.97 0.01
CA ASN A 230 15.87 13.31 -1.09
C ASN A 230 15.02 12.20 -1.76
N TYR A 231 13.86 12.56 -2.29
CA TYR A 231 12.99 11.61 -3.00
C TYR A 231 12.74 12.02 -4.46
N TYR A 232 13.82 12.23 -5.23
CA TYR A 232 13.76 12.69 -6.62
C TYR A 232 12.93 11.79 -7.58
N HIS A 233 12.57 10.58 -7.15
CA HIS A 233 11.81 9.60 -7.94
C HIS A 233 10.45 9.22 -7.33
N LEU A 234 10.05 9.82 -6.20
CA LEU A 234 8.79 9.49 -5.50
C LEU A 234 7.87 10.71 -5.46
N GLY A 235 6.57 10.46 -5.50
CA GLY A 235 5.56 11.49 -5.73
C GLY A 235 4.73 11.19 -6.98
N ALA A 236 3.58 11.84 -7.12
CA ALA A 236 2.79 11.75 -8.35
C ALA A 236 3.53 12.52 -9.46
N LEU A 237 4.58 11.92 -10.03
CA LEU A 237 5.27 12.43 -11.22
C LEU A 237 4.34 12.29 -12.41
N CYS A 238 3.38 13.21 -12.48
CA CYS A 238 2.41 13.31 -13.55
C CYS A 238 2.99 14.21 -14.63
N VAL A 239 3.61 13.60 -15.63
CA VAL A 239 3.93 14.31 -16.87
C VAL A 239 2.60 14.46 -17.61
N TYR A 240 2.04 15.66 -17.60
CA TYR A 240 0.94 16.01 -18.51
C TYR A 240 1.54 16.00 -19.92
N GLY A 241 1.28 14.93 -20.67
CA GLY A 241 1.53 14.85 -22.10
C GLY A 241 0.38 15.45 -22.88
#